data_AF-A0A392NYE1-F1
#
_entry.id   AF-A0A392NYE1-F1
#
_cell.length_a   1.000
_cell.length_b   1.000
_cell.length_c   1.000
_cell.angle_alpha   90.00
_cell.angle_beta   90.00
_cell.angle_gamma   90.00
#
_symmetry.space_group_name_H-M   'P 1'
#
loop_
_entity.id
_entity.type
_entity.pdbx_description
1 polymer ?
#
loop_
_entity_poly.entity_id
_entity_poly.type
_entity_poly.pdbx_seq_one_letter_code
_entity_poly.pdbx_strand_id
1 'polypeptide(L)'
;MSSKGLCPISATDHAVQLNLIGKVRGLESVESYFQNLSDEHKTEKAYGALLNCYVREGLVDKSLSLMQTMKDLGFVSVLNFNNIMCLYLQTEQYEKVPVVLASMKKAGVSPDNFSYRICINSYGASSDL
;
A
#
# COMPACT_ATOMS: atom_id res chain seq x y z
N MET A 1 -28.61 -9.91 31.23
CA MET A 1 -28.10 -8.81 30.39
C MET A 1 -27.34 -9.44 29.24
N SER A 2 -27.90 -9.39 28.03
CA SER A 2 -27.37 -10.09 26.86
C SER A 2 -26.11 -9.39 26.37
N SER A 3 -24.96 -10.05 26.55
CA SER A 3 -23.72 -9.70 25.86
C SER A 3 -23.96 -9.93 24.37
N LYS A 4 -24.36 -8.88 23.66
CA LYS A 4 -24.43 -8.88 22.20
C LYS A 4 -23.08 -9.36 21.69
N GLY A 5 -23.07 -10.52 21.04
CA GLY A 5 -21.89 -11.09 20.42
C GLY A 5 -21.34 -10.10 19.40
N LEU A 6 -20.29 -9.38 19.77
CA LEU A 6 -19.40 -8.80 18.78
C LEU A 6 -18.61 -9.98 18.21
N CYS A 7 -18.85 -10.29 16.93
CA CYS A 7 -17.90 -11.09 16.18
C CYS A 7 -16.51 -10.48 16.38
N PRO A 8 -15.47 -11.27 16.67
CA PRO A 8 -14.10 -10.77 16.72
C PRO A 8 -13.81 -10.03 15.42
N ILE A 9 -13.31 -8.80 15.52
CA ILE A 9 -12.93 -7.99 14.37
C ILE A 9 -11.90 -8.79 13.57
N SER A 10 -12.21 -9.12 12.33
CA SER A 10 -11.32 -9.92 11.50
C SER A 10 -10.15 -9.08 10.99
N ALA A 11 -9.10 -9.74 10.52
CA ALA A 11 -7.99 -9.08 9.81
C ALA A 11 -8.46 -8.20 8.64
N THR A 12 -9.55 -8.59 7.97
CA THR A 12 -10.13 -7.81 6.88
C THR A 12 -10.84 -6.56 7.40
N ASP A 13 -11.51 -6.65 8.55
CA ASP A 13 -12.20 -5.52 9.17
C ASP A 13 -11.22 -4.43 9.62
N HIS A 14 -10.05 -4.82 10.13
CA HIS A 14 -8.97 -3.88 10.46
C HIS A 14 -8.47 -3.12 9.24
N ALA A 15 -8.28 -3.79 8.10
CA ALA A 15 -7.89 -3.14 6.85
C ALA A 15 -8.96 -2.14 6.34
N VAL A 16 -10.24 -2.49 6.49
CA VAL A 16 -11.36 -1.58 6.17
C VAL A 16 -11.36 -0.38 7.11
N GLN A 17 -11.20 -0.59 8.41
CA GLN A 17 -11.14 0.48 9.40
C GLN A 17 -9.97 1.44 9.12
N LEU A 18 -8.78 0.94 8.81
CA LEU A 18 -7.62 1.76 8.43
C LEU A 18 -7.94 2.68 7.24
N ASN A 19 -8.52 2.12 6.17
CA ASN A 19 -8.90 2.90 4.99
C ASN A 19 -9.97 3.97 5.33
N LEU A 20 -10.96 3.63 6.15
CA LEU A 20 -12.02 4.56 6.55
C LEU A 20 -11.48 5.69 7.43
N ILE A 21 -10.65 5.34 8.43
CA ILE A 21 -9.98 6.32 9.29
C ILE A 21 -9.14 7.26 8.45
N GLY A 22 -8.37 6.75 7.48
CA GLY A 22 -7.55 7.59 6.62
C GLY A 22 -8.36 8.57 5.79
N LYS A 23 -9.54 8.18 5.32
CA LYS A 23 -10.43 9.06 4.54
C LYS A 23 -11.15 10.12 5.39
N VAL A 24 -11.48 9.81 6.65
CA VAL A 24 -12.35 10.65 7.48
C VAL A 24 -11.57 11.47 8.52
N ARG A 25 -10.51 10.89 9.09
CA ARG A 25 -9.76 11.43 10.24
C ARG A 25 -8.30 11.76 9.92
N GLY A 26 -7.86 11.52 8.69
CA GLY A 26 -6.51 11.79 8.25
C GLY A 26 -5.47 10.77 8.74
N LEU A 27 -4.22 11.00 8.34
CA LEU A 27 -3.16 10.00 8.43
C LEU A 27 -2.68 9.73 9.86
N GLU A 28 -2.58 10.74 10.72
CA GLU A 28 -2.15 10.57 12.12
C GLU A 28 -3.04 9.56 12.86
N SER A 29 -4.35 9.60 12.60
CA SER A 29 -5.30 8.65 13.18
C SER A 29 -5.10 7.24 12.64
N VAL A 30 -4.68 7.08 11.38
CA VAL A 30 -4.38 5.77 10.78
C VAL A 30 -3.13 5.17 11.42
N GLU A 31 -2.07 5.96 11.57
CA GLU A 31 -0.81 5.52 12.17
C GLU A 31 -1.02 5.12 13.63
N SER A 32 -1.71 5.95 14.40
CA SER A 32 -2.06 5.63 15.80
C SER A 32 -2.90 4.35 15.88
N TYR A 33 -3.92 4.20 15.03
CA TYR A 33 -4.73 2.98 15.03
C TYR A 33 -3.88 1.74 14.68
N PHE A 34 -3.02 1.82 13.66
CA PHE A 34 -2.15 0.72 13.25
C PHE A 34 -1.14 0.32 14.33
N GLN A 35 -0.53 1.30 14.99
CA GLN A 35 0.44 1.06 16.08
C GLN A 35 -0.22 0.34 17.27
N ASN A 36 -1.47 0.69 17.57
CA ASN A 36 -2.25 0.08 18.65
C ASN A 36 -2.83 -1.31 18.30
N LEU A 37 -2.72 -1.78 17.06
CA LEU A 37 -3.06 -3.16 16.72
C LEU A 37 -2.06 -4.12 17.40
N SER A 38 -2.56 -5.21 17.96
CA SER A 38 -1.70 -6.32 18.36
C SER A 38 -1.04 -6.94 17.14
N ASP A 39 0.11 -7.59 17.33
CA ASP A 39 0.89 -8.14 16.22
C ASP A 39 0.15 -9.21 15.43
N GLU A 40 -0.77 -9.96 16.07
CA GLU A 40 -1.69 -10.90 15.42
C GLU A 40 -2.60 -10.22 14.38
N HIS A 41 -3.02 -8.98 14.64
CA HIS A 41 -3.92 -8.23 13.76
C HIS A 41 -3.17 -7.41 12.69
N LYS A 42 -1.84 -7.26 12.80
CA LYS A 42 -0.98 -6.62 11.79
C LYS A 42 -0.67 -7.57 10.63
N THR A 43 -1.73 -8.01 9.97
CA THR A 43 -1.68 -8.92 8.81
C THR A 43 -1.24 -8.20 7.52
N GLU A 44 -0.95 -8.96 6.47
CA GLU A 44 -0.67 -8.44 5.11
C GLU A 44 -1.69 -7.38 4.66
N LYS A 45 -2.98 -7.56 5.01
CA LYS A 45 -4.07 -6.65 4.64
C LYS A 45 -4.01 -5.34 5.41
N ALA A 46 -3.68 -5.38 6.69
CA ALA A 46 -3.52 -4.18 7.51
C ALA A 46 -2.33 -3.34 7.02
N TYR A 47 -1.19 -4.00 6.74
CA TYR A 47 -0.02 -3.36 6.13
C TYR A 47 -0.36 -2.76 4.75
N GLY A 48 -1.07 -3.51 3.91
CA GLY A 48 -1.52 -3.03 2.61
C GLY A 48 -2.44 -1.81 2.70
N ALA A 49 -3.34 -1.77 3.68
CA ALA A 49 -4.23 -0.63 3.91
C ALA A 49 -3.46 0.62 4.40
N LEU A 50 -2.47 0.45 5.29
CA LEU A 50 -1.59 1.53 5.71
C LEU A 50 -0.76 2.07 4.53
N LEU A 51 -0.19 1.17 3.70
CA LEU A 51 0.55 1.54 2.51
C LEU A 51 -0.31 2.35 1.53
N ASN A 52 -1.54 1.91 1.31
CA ASN A 52 -2.50 2.61 0.47
C ASN A 52 -2.80 4.03 0.98
N CYS A 53 -2.86 4.22 2.30
CA CYS A 53 -3.02 5.55 2.89
C CYS A 53 -1.80 6.43 2.62
N TYR A 54 -0.57 5.95 2.83
CA TYR A 54 0.64 6.72 2.49
C TYR A 54 0.74 7.08 1.02
N VAL A 55 0.41 6.13 0.13
CA VAL A 55 0.44 6.33 -1.32
C VAL A 55 -0.56 7.41 -1.74
N ARG A 56 -1.78 7.39 -1.20
CA ARG A 56 -2.80 8.41 -1.50
C ARG A 56 -2.33 9.81 -1.12
N GLU A 57 -1.69 9.95 0.03
CA GLU A 57 -1.16 11.24 0.51
C GLU A 57 0.17 11.64 -0.16
N GLY A 58 0.70 10.83 -1.10
CA GLY A 58 1.94 11.17 -1.80
C GLY A 58 3.23 11.00 -0.98
N LEU A 59 3.18 10.27 0.15
CA LEU A 59 4.30 10.19 1.09
C LEU A 59 5.35 9.14 0.69
N VAL A 60 6.22 9.51 -0.24
CA VAL A 60 7.25 8.63 -0.84
C VAL A 60 8.07 7.88 0.20
N ASP A 61 8.73 8.57 1.14
CA ASP A 61 9.64 7.94 2.08
C ASP A 61 8.93 6.95 3.01
N LYS A 62 7.74 7.32 3.53
CA LYS A 62 6.93 6.43 4.38
C LYS A 62 6.44 5.22 3.61
N SER A 63 5.98 5.40 2.36
CA SER A 63 5.55 4.30 1.50
C SER A 63 6.68 3.31 1.21
N LEU A 64 7.89 3.81 0.91
CA LEU A 64 9.05 2.96 0.62
C LEU A 64 9.54 2.22 1.87
N SER A 65 9.62 2.91 3.01
CA SER A 65 9.98 2.28 4.28
C SER A 65 9.00 1.15 4.64
N LEU A 66 7.69 1.40 4.52
CA LEU A 66 6.69 0.38 4.81
C LEU A 66 6.73 -0.78 3.81
N MET A 67 6.94 -0.48 2.51
CA MET A 67 7.11 -1.51 1.49
C MET A 67 8.31 -2.41 1.78
N GLN A 68 9.41 -1.86 2.30
CA GLN A 68 10.56 -2.68 2.70
C GLN A 68 10.19 -3.61 3.86
N THR A 69 9.53 -3.09 4.91
CA THR A 69 9.02 -3.92 6.01
C THR A 69 8.09 -5.03 5.50
N MET A 70 7.19 -4.72 4.56
CA MET A 70 6.32 -5.73 3.95
C MET A 70 7.11 -6.80 3.17
N LYS A 71 8.21 -6.44 2.50
CA LYS A 71 9.09 -7.42 1.82
C LYS A 71 9.75 -8.35 2.83
N ASP A 72 10.29 -7.79 3.91
CA ASP A 72 10.98 -8.56 4.94
C ASP A 72 10.04 -9.55 5.65
N LEU A 73 8.76 -9.19 5.78
CA LEU A 73 7.69 -10.05 6.30
C LEU A 73 7.10 -11.03 5.28
N GLY A 74 7.46 -10.92 3.99
CA GLY A 74 6.86 -11.72 2.92
C GLY A 74 5.40 -11.36 2.59
N PHE A 75 4.95 -10.15 2.96
CA PHE A 75 3.56 -9.68 2.79
C PHE A 75 3.33 -8.92 1.48
N VAL A 76 4.32 -8.89 0.57
CA VAL A 76 4.19 -8.16 -0.69
C VAL A 76 3.32 -8.89 -1.71
N SER A 77 2.46 -8.13 -2.37
CA SER A 77 1.60 -8.60 -3.47
C SER A 77 1.72 -7.69 -4.69
N VAL A 78 1.13 -8.12 -5.80
CA VAL A 78 0.97 -7.33 -7.03
C VAL A 78 0.41 -5.95 -6.76
N LEU A 79 -0.61 -5.87 -5.88
CA LEU A 79 -1.25 -4.61 -5.51
C LEU A 79 -0.28 -3.64 -4.83
N ASN A 80 0.59 -4.14 -3.94
CA ASN A 80 1.55 -3.28 -3.23
C ASN A 80 2.57 -2.65 -4.18
N PHE A 81 3.08 -3.42 -5.15
CA PHE A 81 3.98 -2.88 -6.17
C PHE A 81 3.28 -1.87 -7.08
N ASN A 82 2.05 -2.18 -7.53
CA ASN A 82 1.26 -1.27 -8.35
C ASN A 82 0.99 0.05 -7.62
N ASN A 83 0.73 0.03 -6.32
CA ASN A 83 0.57 1.23 -5.50
C ASN A 83 1.84 2.10 -5.49
N ILE A 84 3.03 1.52 -5.34
CA ILE A 84 4.30 2.26 -5.40
C ILE A 84 4.54 2.85 -6.81
N MET A 85 4.20 2.11 -7.86
CA MET A 85 4.31 2.62 -9.23
C MET A 85 3.37 3.83 -9.45
N CYS A 86 2.13 3.76 -8.96
CA CYS A 86 1.18 4.87 -9.00
C CYS A 86 1.67 6.08 -8.17
N LEU A 87 2.29 5.86 -7.01
CA LEU A 87 2.88 6.92 -6.21
C LEU A 87 3.95 7.70 -6.98
N TYR A 88 4.80 7.00 -7.72
CA TYR A 88 5.81 7.65 -8.56
C TYR A 88 5.20 8.40 -9.74
N LEU A 89 4.10 7.93 -10.33
CA LEU A 89 3.35 8.73 -11.30
C LEU A 89 2.79 10.01 -10.67
N GLN A 90 2.18 9.91 -9.49
CA GLN A 90 1.58 11.06 -8.78
C GLN A 90 2.62 12.10 -8.36
N THR A 91 3.85 11.66 -8.07
CA THR A 91 4.94 12.52 -7.64
C THR A 91 5.92 12.86 -8.78
N GLU A 92 5.51 12.60 -10.03
CA GLU A 92 6.24 12.95 -11.26
C GLU A 92 7.66 12.34 -11.38
N GLN A 93 7.89 11.23 -10.67
CA GLN A 93 9.16 10.48 -10.69
C GLN A 93 9.06 9.29 -11.66
N TYR A 94 8.71 9.58 -12.91
CA TYR A 94 8.37 8.59 -13.93
C TYR A 94 9.48 7.58 -14.20
N GLU A 95 10.74 8.00 -14.08
CA GLU A 95 11.94 7.18 -14.27
C GLU A 95 12.06 6.01 -13.28
N LYS A 96 11.39 6.11 -12.12
CA LYS A 96 11.41 5.06 -11.09
C LYS A 96 10.38 3.96 -11.34
N VAL A 97 9.35 4.21 -12.16
CA VAL A 97 8.27 3.25 -12.41
C VAL A 97 8.78 1.94 -13.04
N PRO A 98 9.63 1.94 -14.09
CA PRO A 98 10.19 0.72 -14.66
C PRO A 98 11.09 -0.04 -13.68
N VAL A 99 11.78 0.67 -12.77
CA VAL A 99 12.63 0.08 -11.73
C VAL A 99 11.79 -0.72 -10.75
N VAL A 100 10.63 -0.19 -10.34
CA VAL A 100 9.69 -0.90 -9.47
C VAL A 100 9.14 -2.15 -10.15
N LEU A 101 8.74 -2.06 -11.43
CA LEU A 101 8.29 -3.21 -12.21
C LEU A 101 9.36 -4.31 -12.32
N ALA A 102 10.63 -3.92 -12.52
CA ALA A 102 11.73 -4.88 -12.52
C ALA A 102 11.96 -5.51 -11.13
N SER A 103 11.85 -4.71 -10.06
CA SER A 103 11.97 -5.21 -8.68
C SER A 103 10.87 -6.20 -8.30
N MET A 104 9.65 -5.98 -8.83
CA MET A 104 8.51 -6.87 -8.66
C MET A 104 8.80 -8.26 -9.23
N LYS A 105 9.33 -8.33 -10.47
CA LYS A 105 9.77 -9.58 -11.10
C LYS A 105 10.88 -10.26 -10.31
N LYS A 106 11.87 -9.49 -9.83
CA LYS A 106 12.97 -10.02 -8.99
C LYS A 106 12.48 -10.60 -7.66
N ALA A 107 11.39 -10.06 -7.11
CA ALA A 107 10.75 -10.56 -5.91
C ALA A 107 9.86 -11.80 -6.16
N GLY A 108 9.86 -12.36 -7.39
CA GLY A 108 9.01 -13.51 -7.75
C GLY A 108 7.54 -13.17 -7.90
N VAL A 109 7.17 -11.89 -7.88
CA VAL A 109 5.79 -11.44 -8.05
C VAL A 109 5.55 -11.15 -9.53
N SER A 110 4.63 -11.87 -10.16
CA SER A 110 4.33 -11.68 -11.58
C SER A 110 3.54 -10.38 -11.81
N PRO A 111 4.04 -9.44 -12.63
CA PRO A 111 3.26 -8.25 -13.00
C PRO A 111 1.99 -8.60 -13.75
N ASP A 112 0.95 -7.81 -13.55
CA ASP A 112 -0.33 -7.95 -14.23
C ASP A 112 -0.51 -6.88 -15.33
N ASN A 113 -1.63 -6.93 -16.04
CA ASN A 113 -1.95 -5.95 -17.09
C ASN A 113 -1.96 -4.51 -16.55
N PHE A 114 -2.34 -4.32 -15.28
CA PHE A 114 -2.35 -3.01 -14.66
C PHE A 114 -0.93 -2.50 -14.40
N SER A 115 -0.01 -3.36 -13.92
CA SER A 115 1.42 -3.06 -13.77
C SER A 115 2.02 -2.54 -15.08
N TYR A 116 1.78 -3.25 -16.19
CA TYR A 116 2.30 -2.86 -17.50
C TYR A 116 1.66 -1.56 -18.00
N ARG A 117 0.35 -1.37 -17.79
CA ARG A 117 -0.34 -0.11 -18.14
C ARG A 117 0.25 1.08 -17.41
N ILE A 118 0.55 0.96 -16.11
CA ILE A 118 1.22 2.02 -15.33
C ILE A 118 2.59 2.35 -15.94
N CYS A 119 3.37 1.32 -16.30
CA CYS A 119 4.70 1.51 -16.90
C CYS A 119 4.65 2.16 -18.29
N ILE A 120 3.67 1.83 -19.13
CA ILE A 120 3.49 2.49 -20.43
C ILE A 120 3.10 3.96 -20.20
N ASN A 121 2.21 4.22 -19.25
CA ASN A 121 1.79 5.58 -18.91
C ASN A 121 2.96 6.45 -18.42
N SER A 122 3.89 5.89 -17.64
CA SER A 122 5.07 6.64 -17.19
C SER A 122 5.96 7.09 -18.35
N TYR A 123 6.12 6.26 -19.40
CA TYR A 123 6.91 6.65 -20.58
C TYR A 123 6.23 7.75 -21.41
N GLY A 124 4.90 7.71 -21.52
CA GLY A 124 4.12 8.78 -22.16
C GLY A 124 4.32 10.10 -21.41
N ALA A 125 4.05 10.10 -20.10
CA ALA A 125 4.18 11.30 -19.26
C ALA A 125 5.61 11.87 -19.24
N SER A 126 6.66 11.04 -19.26
CA SER A 126 8.04 11.52 -19.33
C SER A 126 8.43 12.13 -20.68
N SER A 127 7.69 11.82 -21.75
CA SER A 127 7.97 12.33 -23.11
C SER A 127 7.29 13.67 -23.40
N ASP A 128 6.29 14.04 -22.58
CA ASP A 128 5.56 15.31 -22.65
C ASP A 128 6.26 16.45 -21.86
N LEU A 129 7.38 16.16 -21.19
CA LEU A 129 8.26 17.09 -20.45
C LEU A 129 9.38 17.62 -21.34
#